data_AF-A0A9N9R8H6-F1
#
_entry.id   AF-A0A9N9R8H6-F1
#
_cell.length_a   1.000
_cell.length_b   1.000
_cell.length_c   1.000
_cell.angle_alpha   90.00
_cell.angle_beta   90.00
_cell.angle_gamma   90.00
#
_symmetry.space_group_name_H-M   'P 1'
#
loop_
_entity.id
_entity.type
_entity.pdbx_description
1 polymer ?
#
loop_
_entity_poly.entity_id
_entity_poly.type
_entity_poly.pdbx_seq_one_letter_code
_entity_poly.pdbx_strand_id
1 'polypeptide(L)'
;MLTRLFELRDEVTLFLENQKSELCNEFKSPSVQVALAYLSDIFDSLNSLNLKLQGGDSNIIYHRDAIKTFTEKLQLWDRKVLAEPSNYVHFPKLYSLSEETRFMDVFQDAETKKKISNHLRCLTDEFSRYFPNSYDDDIYRLATDPFHVNVDTLPETLQEEALDIKNSSAAKYDFEKMSPSLFWDCQCPLVDEGISLVNSPICSGTIYFMVLLEAFLKGRCKIATPCERIESVDKVEPMYDFIVVGAGSAGSIVAGRLSEIDKYKVLLIEAGGPEPIGVRPPSFYRTFWWNEKLDWQYRTVPEDYCLDQEGKGCMWSRGKGLGGTSLLNGMMYHRGHPADYDDWVQAGAEGWSWKDNLPYFEMSEGNKQIGTLVSAKYHSSSGPMPVQQFEYTPLAAHVLLNAIKETGLPVIEDMNDLDTPEGFCIAQTFNEAYLKPQSERPNLSVKLNAHVTRVIIKKNRAVGVEYVDENGKKEIVRASKETIKNKYGLELDSKTTVQCTKFSDWSDEWIDCMARVNTDPQNHQLGTAAIGTVTDTQLRVKNVKDLRVADASSMPTLTTGNPQATIMMVAERAAAYIKEYWE
;
A
#
# COMPACT_ATOMS: atom_id res chain seq x y z
N MET A 1 20.86 12.41 23.09
CA MET A 1 21.95 11.75 23.85
C MET A 1 23.08 12.73 24.16
N LEU A 2 23.64 13.42 23.16
CA LEU A 2 24.72 14.42 23.34
C LEU A 2 24.35 15.59 24.26
N THR A 3 23.12 16.11 24.16
CA THR A 3 22.58 17.14 25.06
C THR A 3 22.68 16.73 26.51
N ARG A 4 22.18 15.51 26.80
CA ARG A 4 22.18 14.96 28.16
C ARG A 4 23.58 14.68 28.67
N LEU A 5 24.49 14.26 27.80
CA LEU A 5 25.90 14.01 28.15
C LEU A 5 26.62 15.31 28.55
N PHE A 6 26.33 16.43 27.87
CA PHE A 6 26.90 17.73 28.24
C PHE A 6 26.30 18.31 29.53
N GLU A 7 24.98 18.16 29.73
CA GLU A 7 24.31 18.59 30.95
C GLU A 7 24.84 17.86 32.19
N LEU A 8 25.10 16.56 32.06
CA LEU A 8 25.59 15.70 33.13
C LEU A 8 27.12 15.59 33.15
N ARG A 9 27.85 16.53 32.53
CA ARG A 9 29.31 16.41 32.35
C ARG A 9 30.06 16.30 33.68
N ASP A 10 29.58 16.96 34.73
CA ASP A 10 30.24 16.95 36.03
C ASP A 10 29.99 15.61 36.74
N GLU A 11 28.76 15.09 36.67
CA GLU A 11 28.41 13.76 37.19
C GLU A 11 29.10 12.63 36.43
N VAL A 12 29.22 12.75 35.10
CA VAL A 12 29.95 11.81 34.25
C VAL A 12 31.44 11.85 34.57
N THR A 13 32.01 13.04 34.79
CA THR A 13 33.40 13.18 35.23
C THR A 13 33.62 12.48 36.57
N LEU A 14 32.77 12.74 37.56
CA LEU A 14 32.84 12.11 38.88
C LEU A 14 32.69 10.58 38.80
N PHE A 15 31.81 10.10 37.91
CA PHE A 15 31.66 8.67 37.64
C PHE A 15 32.95 8.06 37.07
N LEU A 16 33.55 8.69 36.05
CA LEU A 16 34.78 8.20 35.42
C LEU A 16 35.97 8.21 36.40
N GLU A 17 36.05 9.20 37.28
CA GLU A 17 37.02 9.25 38.37
C GLU A 17 36.85 8.06 39.32
N ASN A 18 35.62 7.80 39.76
CA ASN A 18 35.32 6.68 40.67
C ASN A 18 35.60 5.32 40.02
N GLN A 19 35.39 5.19 38.71
CA GLN A 19 35.72 3.98 37.95
C GLN A 19 37.20 3.85 37.59
N LYS A 20 38.04 4.85 37.92
CA LYS A 20 39.46 4.92 37.51
C LYS A 20 39.65 4.73 36.00
N SER A 21 38.71 5.26 35.21
CA SER A 21 38.73 5.12 33.75
C SER A 21 39.83 6.00 33.14
N GLU A 22 40.55 5.45 32.17
CA GLU A 22 41.55 6.20 31.38
C GLU A 22 40.91 7.37 30.61
N LEU A 23 39.61 7.27 30.30
CA LEU A 23 38.82 8.30 29.62
C LEU A 23 38.58 9.55 30.50
N CYS A 24 38.81 9.47 31.81
CA CYS A 24 38.56 10.60 32.72
C CYS A 24 39.41 11.82 32.36
N ASN A 25 40.68 11.62 31.99
CA ASN A 25 41.58 12.72 31.66
C ASN A 25 41.22 13.36 30.31
N GLU A 26 40.82 12.54 29.35
CA GLU A 26 40.36 13.00 28.04
C GLU A 26 39.05 13.77 28.16
N PHE A 27 38.07 13.25 28.91
CA PHE A 27 36.78 13.91 29.11
C PHE A 27 36.92 15.26 29.83
N LYS A 28 37.86 15.41 30.76
CA LYS A 28 38.15 16.69 31.43
C LYS A 28 38.88 17.72 30.55
N SER A 29 39.40 17.31 29.40
CA SER A 29 40.16 18.20 28.53
C SER A 29 39.31 19.40 28.11
N PRO A 30 39.84 20.64 28.22
CA PRO A 30 39.15 21.83 27.72
C PRO A 30 38.69 21.71 26.26
N SER A 31 39.49 21.09 25.40
CA SER A 31 39.15 20.88 23.99
C SER A 31 37.98 19.92 23.78
N VAL A 32 37.90 18.85 24.59
CA VAL A 32 36.82 17.86 24.51
C VAL A 32 35.51 18.46 25.03
N GLN A 33 35.56 19.24 26.09
CA GLN A 33 34.38 19.94 26.64
C GLN A 33 33.82 20.98 25.66
N VAL A 34 34.70 21.76 25.00
CA VAL A 34 34.31 22.71 23.94
C VAL A 34 33.69 21.98 22.75
N ALA A 35 34.28 20.87 22.29
CA ALA A 35 33.72 20.06 21.21
C ALA A 35 32.35 19.45 21.58
N LEU A 36 32.22 18.93 22.81
CA LEU A 36 30.97 18.37 23.31
C LEU A 36 29.87 19.43 23.39
N ALA A 37 30.18 20.65 23.86
CA ALA A 37 29.24 21.77 23.89
C ALA A 37 28.73 22.14 22.50
N TYR A 38 29.65 22.29 21.54
CA TYR A 38 29.33 22.60 20.15
C TYR A 38 28.46 21.52 19.49
N LEU A 39 28.87 20.24 19.59
CA LEU A 39 28.12 19.12 19.01
C LEU A 39 26.73 18.97 19.64
N SER A 40 26.62 19.28 20.93
CA SER A 40 25.35 19.30 21.64
C SER A 40 24.41 20.41 21.14
N ASP A 41 24.92 21.61 20.83
CA ASP A 41 24.12 22.69 20.25
C ASP A 41 23.68 22.40 18.80
N ILE A 42 24.55 21.78 18.00
CA ILE A 42 24.20 21.29 16.65
C ILE A 42 23.11 20.21 16.74
N PHE A 43 23.25 19.27 17.67
CA PHE A 43 22.27 18.20 17.88
C PHE A 43 20.88 18.76 18.23
N ASP A 44 20.80 19.74 19.14
CA ASP A 44 19.54 20.37 19.51
C ASP A 44 18.90 21.12 18.33
N SER A 45 19.72 21.77 17.51
CA SER A 45 19.28 22.48 16.31
C SER A 45 18.72 21.53 15.26
N LEU A 46 19.37 20.38 15.04
CA LEU A 46 18.90 19.31 14.16
C LEU A 46 17.61 18.66 14.68
N ASN A 47 17.53 18.40 15.99
CA ASN A 47 16.32 17.86 16.60
C ASN A 47 15.13 18.82 16.47
N SER A 48 15.38 20.13 16.64
CA SER A 48 14.37 21.16 16.44
C SER A 48 13.89 21.25 15.00
N LEU A 49 14.78 21.08 14.02
CA LEU A 49 14.39 20.95 12.61
C LEU A 49 13.55 19.69 12.42
N ASN A 50 13.99 18.54 12.93
CA ASN A 50 13.25 17.27 12.81
C ASN A 50 11.83 17.37 13.38
N LEU A 51 11.64 17.97 14.56
CA LEU A 51 10.31 18.17 15.15
C LEU A 51 9.41 19.05 14.27
N LYS A 52 9.97 20.10 13.64
CA LYS A 52 9.21 20.92 12.68
C LYS A 52 8.75 20.09 11.48
N LEU A 53 9.59 19.19 10.99
CA LEU A 53 9.27 18.33 9.85
C LEU A 53 8.27 17.19 10.17
N GLN A 54 7.86 17.03 11.43
CA GLN A 54 6.96 15.96 11.88
C GLN A 54 5.57 16.47 12.35
N GLY A 55 5.28 17.77 12.22
CA GLY A 55 4.01 18.35 12.70
C GLY A 55 2.77 17.90 11.89
N GLY A 56 1.60 17.92 12.52
CA GLY A 56 0.33 17.55 11.87
C GLY A 56 -0.07 18.46 10.69
N ASP A 57 0.39 19.72 10.69
CA ASP A 57 0.16 20.69 9.61
C ASP A 57 1.33 20.71 8.59
N SER A 58 2.24 19.75 8.67
CA SER A 58 3.48 19.77 7.89
C SER A 58 3.23 19.37 6.43
N ASN A 59 3.70 20.19 5.49
CA ASN A 59 3.58 19.95 4.06
C ASN A 59 4.89 20.29 3.34
N ILE A 60 4.97 19.97 2.04
CA ILE A 60 6.19 20.17 1.24
C ILE A 60 6.67 21.63 1.22
N ILE A 61 5.75 22.59 1.33
CA ILE A 61 6.05 24.03 1.36
C ILE A 61 6.77 24.36 2.68
N TYR A 62 6.16 23.94 3.78
CA TYR A 62 6.72 24.12 5.11
C TYR A 62 8.07 23.41 5.28
N HIS A 63 8.20 22.18 4.79
CA HIS A 63 9.45 21.42 4.82
C HIS A 63 10.58 22.15 4.10
N ARG A 64 10.32 22.60 2.87
CA ARG A 64 11.30 23.35 2.08
C ARG A 64 11.75 24.59 2.82
N ASP A 65 10.81 25.38 3.32
CA ASP A 65 11.13 26.64 4.00
C ASP A 65 11.93 26.39 5.28
N ALA A 66 11.59 25.36 6.04
CA ALA A 66 12.32 24.97 7.25
C ALA A 66 13.75 24.51 6.94
N ILE A 67 13.94 23.66 5.92
CA ILE A 67 15.25 23.17 5.49
C ILE A 67 16.10 24.31 4.93
N LYS A 68 15.54 25.13 4.03
CA LYS A 68 16.23 26.30 3.46
C LYS A 68 16.69 27.25 4.57
N THR A 69 15.79 27.58 5.49
CA THR A 69 16.11 28.44 6.65
C THR A 69 17.24 27.83 7.50
N PHE A 70 17.25 26.50 7.69
CA PHE A 70 18.30 25.82 8.44
C PHE A 70 19.65 25.88 7.72
N THR A 71 19.69 25.62 6.41
CA THR A 71 20.90 25.73 5.58
C THR A 71 21.48 27.14 5.61
N GLU A 72 20.63 28.18 5.49
CA GLU A 72 21.06 29.58 5.61
C GLU A 72 21.58 29.92 7.01
N LYS A 73 21.03 29.31 8.06
CA LYS A 73 21.55 29.44 9.43
C LYS A 73 22.94 28.82 9.57
N LEU A 74 23.21 27.64 9.01
CA LEU A 74 24.54 27.03 9.04
C LEU A 74 25.60 27.95 8.41
N GLN A 75 25.28 28.53 7.26
CA GLN A 75 26.14 29.51 6.59
C GLN A 75 26.34 30.79 7.40
N LEU A 76 25.29 31.28 8.06
CA LEU A 76 25.39 32.42 8.97
C LEU A 76 26.31 32.10 10.14
N TRP A 77 26.15 30.94 10.77
CA TRP A 77 26.97 30.52 11.91
C TRP A 77 28.44 30.37 11.53
N ASP A 78 28.76 29.84 10.34
CA ASP A 78 30.14 29.77 9.83
C ASP A 78 30.79 31.16 9.78
N ARG A 79 30.08 32.14 9.20
CA ARG A 79 30.55 33.53 9.14
C ARG A 79 30.74 34.16 10.52
N LYS A 80 29.91 33.80 11.51
CA LYS A 80 29.98 34.35 12.87
C LYS A 80 31.12 33.75 13.70
N VAL A 81 31.40 32.46 13.52
CA VAL A 81 32.55 31.79 14.16
C VAL A 81 33.88 32.37 13.64
N LEU A 82 33.97 32.63 12.34
CA LEU A 82 35.16 33.19 11.69
C LEU A 82 35.33 34.72 11.84
N ALA A 83 34.35 35.42 12.41
CA ALA A 83 34.46 36.86 12.62
C ALA A 83 35.54 37.20 13.68
N GLU A 84 36.02 38.45 13.69
CA GLU A 84 36.91 38.97 14.73
C GLU A 84 36.26 40.19 15.41
N PRO A 85 35.86 40.10 16.70
CA PRO A 85 35.92 38.91 17.55
C PRO A 85 34.90 37.83 17.13
N SER A 86 35.24 36.55 17.38
CA SER A 86 34.35 35.42 17.10
C SER A 86 33.07 35.50 17.92
N ASN A 87 31.94 35.12 17.33
CA ASN A 87 30.63 35.18 17.99
C ASN A 87 29.97 33.80 18.03
N TYR A 88 29.80 33.28 19.25
CA TYR A 88 29.21 31.97 19.52
C TYR A 88 27.78 32.04 20.07
N VAL A 89 27.11 33.20 20.05
CA VAL A 89 25.77 33.40 20.66
C VAL A 89 24.70 32.43 20.13
N HIS A 90 24.90 31.90 18.93
CA HIS A 90 24.00 30.91 18.30
C HIS A 90 24.18 29.49 18.83
N PHE A 91 25.18 29.26 19.68
CA PHE A 91 25.51 28.00 20.32
C PHE A 91 25.48 28.21 21.84
N PRO A 92 24.30 28.12 22.50
CA PRO A 92 24.15 28.53 23.90
C PRO A 92 25.11 27.82 24.87
N LYS A 93 25.36 26.52 24.67
CA LYS A 93 26.26 25.74 25.53
C LYS A 93 27.71 26.12 25.26
N LEU A 94 28.09 26.22 23.99
CA LEU A 94 29.43 26.67 23.61
C LEU A 94 29.71 28.10 24.11
N TYR A 95 28.72 28.99 23.98
CA TYR A 95 28.79 30.37 24.44
C TYR A 95 28.99 30.44 25.96
N SER A 96 28.30 29.61 26.74
CA SER A 96 28.51 29.55 28.19
C SER A 96 29.96 29.19 28.57
N LEU A 97 30.59 28.27 27.83
CA LEU A 97 31.99 27.92 28.08
C LEU A 97 32.97 29.03 27.65
N SER A 98 32.59 29.87 26.69
CA SER A 98 33.44 30.97 26.21
C SER A 98 33.62 32.10 27.23
N GLU A 99 32.73 32.19 28.21
CA GLU A 99 32.79 33.15 29.32
C GLU A 99 33.63 32.63 30.50
N GLU A 100 34.00 31.35 30.50
CA GLU A 100 34.76 30.71 31.57
C GLU A 100 36.28 30.79 31.31
N THR A 101 37.05 31.33 32.27
CA THR A 101 38.50 31.53 32.14
C THR A 101 39.27 30.25 31.78
N ARG A 102 38.77 29.08 32.22
CA ARG A 102 39.38 27.76 31.97
C ARG A 102 39.45 27.39 30.49
N PHE A 103 38.57 27.93 29.64
CA PHE A 103 38.49 27.57 28.22
C PHE A 103 39.03 28.65 27.28
N MET A 104 39.46 29.80 27.81
CA MET A 104 39.91 30.96 27.01
C MET A 104 40.99 30.61 25.99
N ASP A 105 41.97 29.79 26.37
CA ASP A 105 43.05 29.36 25.47
C ASP A 105 42.53 28.54 24.27
N VAL A 106 41.47 27.76 24.46
CA VAL A 106 40.83 26.96 23.41
C VAL A 106 40.05 27.86 22.44
N PHE A 107 39.43 28.93 22.93
CA PHE A 107 38.71 29.89 22.07
C PHE A 107 39.65 30.85 21.33
N GLN A 108 40.87 31.07 21.85
CA GLN A 108 41.94 31.81 21.18
C GLN A 108 42.69 30.96 20.15
N ASP A 109 42.60 29.63 20.23
CA ASP A 109 43.20 28.71 19.27
C ASP A 109 42.50 28.78 17.90
N ALA A 110 43.29 29.16 16.88
CA ALA A 110 42.83 29.25 15.49
C ALA A 110 42.37 27.90 14.92
N GLU A 111 42.93 26.78 15.42
CA GLU A 111 42.58 25.44 14.94
C GLU A 111 41.17 25.03 15.39
N THR A 112 40.77 25.40 16.60
CA THR A 112 39.41 25.17 17.11
C THR A 112 38.35 25.91 16.27
N LYS A 113 38.59 27.19 15.96
CA LYS A 113 37.69 27.98 15.06
C LYS A 113 37.55 27.30 13.70
N LYS A 114 38.67 26.83 13.13
CA LYS A 114 38.71 26.16 11.83
C LYS A 114 37.96 24.82 11.83
N LYS A 115 38.04 24.03 12.89
CA LYS A 115 37.30 22.76 13.02
C LYS A 115 35.79 22.97 13.05
N ILE A 116 35.32 23.95 13.83
CA ILE A 116 33.89 24.31 13.88
C ILE A 116 33.41 24.80 12.51
N SER A 117 34.17 25.70 11.87
CA SER A 117 33.87 26.19 10.52
C SER A 117 33.78 25.07 9.48
N ASN A 118 34.77 24.17 9.46
CA ASN A 118 34.78 23.03 8.54
C ASN A 118 33.58 22.11 8.74
N HIS A 119 33.17 21.84 9.99
CA HIS A 119 31.99 21.03 10.26
C HIS A 119 30.70 21.73 9.79
N LEU A 120 30.55 23.04 10.04
CA LEU A 120 29.39 23.81 9.56
C LEU A 120 29.29 23.82 8.03
N ARG A 121 30.42 23.92 7.33
CA ARG A 121 30.47 23.82 5.87
C ARG A 121 30.11 22.42 5.38
N CYS A 122 30.67 21.38 5.99
CA CYS A 122 30.31 20.00 5.66
C CYS A 122 28.81 19.75 5.83
N LEU A 123 28.21 20.23 6.93
CA LEU A 123 26.75 20.16 7.11
C LEU A 123 26.00 20.95 6.04
N THR A 124 26.46 22.16 5.70
CA THR A 124 25.85 22.98 4.65
C THR A 124 25.88 22.26 3.30
N ASP A 125 27.01 21.63 2.97
CA ASP A 125 27.21 20.90 1.72
C ASP A 125 26.35 19.63 1.68
N GLU A 126 26.28 18.87 2.77
CA GLU A 126 25.39 17.70 2.87
C GLU A 126 23.92 18.11 2.71
N PHE A 127 23.47 19.17 3.40
CA PHE A 127 22.11 19.68 3.24
C PHE A 127 21.86 20.18 1.81
N SER A 128 22.83 20.87 1.20
CA SER A 128 22.70 21.33 -0.19
C SER A 128 22.72 20.17 -1.19
N ARG A 129 23.36 19.05 -0.86
CA ARG A 129 23.41 17.84 -1.69
C ARG A 129 22.10 17.06 -1.64
N TYR A 130 21.54 16.85 -0.44
CA TYR A 130 20.26 16.15 -0.29
C TYR A 130 19.06 17.04 -0.62
N PHE A 131 19.20 18.36 -0.48
CA PHE A 131 18.17 19.35 -0.71
C PHE A 131 18.71 20.49 -1.60
N PRO A 132 19.00 20.22 -2.89
CA PRO A 132 19.58 21.21 -3.79
C PRO A 132 18.75 22.49 -3.85
N ASN A 133 19.43 23.63 -3.91
CA ASN A 133 18.84 24.97 -4.08
C ASN A 133 18.12 25.16 -5.42
N SER A 134 17.91 24.10 -6.20
CA SER A 134 17.08 24.11 -7.41
C SER A 134 15.60 24.37 -7.13
N TYR A 135 15.20 24.80 -5.93
CA TYR A 135 13.83 25.25 -5.60
C TYR A 135 13.42 26.60 -6.24
N ASP A 136 14.01 26.95 -7.37
CA ASP A 136 13.34 27.76 -8.40
C ASP A 136 12.85 26.86 -9.55
N ASP A 137 12.70 25.56 -9.29
CA ASP A 137 12.10 24.59 -10.19
C ASP A 137 10.67 25.03 -10.43
N ASP A 138 10.33 25.24 -11.69
CA ASP A 138 8.97 25.53 -12.11
C ASP A 138 7.99 24.42 -11.66
N ILE A 139 8.48 23.21 -11.38
CA ILE A 139 7.71 22.11 -10.74
C ILE A 139 7.19 22.51 -9.36
N TYR A 140 7.99 23.20 -8.56
CA TYR A 140 7.56 23.67 -7.25
C TYR A 140 6.61 24.86 -7.39
N ARG A 141 6.88 25.78 -8.34
CA ARG A 141 5.94 26.86 -8.66
C ARG A 141 4.60 26.31 -9.15
N LEU A 142 4.56 25.18 -9.84
CA LEU A 142 3.32 24.52 -10.20
C LEU A 142 2.48 24.16 -8.96
N ALA A 143 3.09 23.84 -7.83
CA ALA A 143 2.38 23.55 -6.58
C ALA A 143 2.03 24.81 -5.76
N THR A 144 2.80 25.90 -5.88
CA THR A 144 2.61 27.10 -5.04
C THR A 144 2.02 28.31 -5.74
N ASP A 145 2.08 28.36 -7.06
CA ASP A 145 1.51 29.39 -7.93
C ASP A 145 1.46 28.88 -9.39
N PRO A 146 0.56 27.92 -9.69
CA PRO A 146 0.50 27.29 -11.02
C PRO A 146 0.18 28.27 -12.15
N PHE A 147 -0.31 29.48 -11.85
CA PHE A 147 -0.73 30.45 -12.86
C PHE A 147 0.42 31.31 -13.39
N HIS A 148 1.56 31.35 -12.67
CA HIS A 148 2.75 32.12 -13.06
C HIS A 148 3.97 31.24 -13.39
N VAL A 149 3.77 29.92 -13.49
CA VAL A 149 4.80 28.98 -13.89
C VAL A 149 5.22 29.20 -15.35
N ASN A 150 6.53 29.09 -15.62
CA ASN A 150 7.01 28.96 -16.99
C ASN A 150 6.83 27.50 -17.41
N VAL A 151 6.01 27.25 -18.44
CA VAL A 151 5.68 25.87 -18.86
C VAL A 151 6.86 25.22 -19.58
N ASP A 152 7.64 25.99 -20.34
CA ASP A 152 8.73 25.47 -21.18
C ASP A 152 9.90 24.90 -20.38
N THR A 153 9.96 25.21 -19.09
CA THR A 153 10.98 24.74 -18.14
C THR A 153 10.52 23.54 -17.31
N LEU A 154 9.24 23.13 -17.44
CA LEU A 154 8.72 21.92 -16.82
C LEU A 154 9.13 20.66 -17.60
N PRO A 155 9.22 19.49 -16.95
CA PRO A 155 9.31 18.21 -17.65
C PRO A 155 8.20 18.07 -18.69
N GLU A 156 8.52 17.56 -19.89
CA GLU A 156 7.56 17.41 -21.01
C GLU A 156 6.24 16.75 -20.59
N THR A 157 6.30 15.78 -19.67
CA THR A 157 5.14 15.05 -19.14
C THR A 157 4.16 15.90 -18.32
N LEU A 158 4.56 17.11 -17.90
CA LEU A 158 3.76 18.01 -17.08
C LEU A 158 3.31 19.27 -17.83
N GLN A 159 3.84 19.52 -19.03
CA GLN A 159 3.62 20.78 -19.75
C GLN A 159 2.16 20.97 -20.16
N GLU A 160 1.50 19.92 -20.64
CA GLU A 160 0.08 19.97 -21.02
C GLU A 160 -0.83 20.19 -19.81
N GLU A 161 -0.64 19.43 -18.72
CA GLU A 161 -1.40 19.63 -17.47
C GLU A 161 -1.19 21.04 -16.90
N ALA A 162 0.03 21.57 -16.97
CA ALA A 162 0.33 22.92 -16.52
C ALA A 162 -0.37 23.99 -17.36
N LEU A 163 -0.50 23.79 -18.68
CA LEU A 163 -1.25 24.69 -19.56
C LEU A 163 -2.75 24.67 -19.24
N ASP A 164 -3.31 23.49 -18.96
CA ASP A 164 -4.72 23.35 -18.58
C ASP A 164 -5.03 24.08 -17.27
N ILE A 165 -4.19 23.90 -16.25
CA ILE A 165 -4.34 24.60 -14.97
C ILE A 165 -4.15 26.11 -15.16
N LYS A 166 -3.09 26.54 -15.83
CA LYS A 166 -2.75 27.96 -16.04
C LYS A 166 -3.87 28.74 -16.75
N ASN A 167 -4.59 28.10 -17.67
CA ASN A 167 -5.68 28.71 -18.43
C ASN A 167 -7.06 28.51 -17.80
N SER A 168 -7.18 27.74 -16.71
CA SER A 168 -8.45 27.52 -16.02
C SER A 168 -8.86 28.74 -15.18
N SER A 169 -9.85 29.49 -15.68
CA SER A 169 -10.39 30.66 -14.98
C SER A 169 -11.09 30.28 -13.65
N ALA A 170 -11.68 29.09 -13.58
CA ALA A 170 -12.29 28.56 -12.36
C ALA A 170 -11.23 28.22 -11.31
N ALA A 171 -10.18 27.49 -11.70
CA ALA A 171 -9.07 27.16 -10.80
C ALA A 171 -8.37 28.43 -10.28
N LYS A 172 -8.19 29.45 -11.13
CA LYS A 172 -7.59 30.72 -10.71
C LYS A 172 -8.42 31.43 -9.65
N TYR A 173 -9.74 31.46 -9.83
CA TYR A 173 -10.67 32.06 -8.88
C TYR A 173 -10.64 31.35 -7.51
N ASP A 174 -10.60 30.02 -7.51
CA ASP A 174 -10.55 29.24 -6.27
C ASP A 174 -9.20 29.41 -5.57
N PHE A 175 -8.09 29.41 -6.32
CA PHE A 175 -6.75 29.62 -5.79
C PHE A 175 -6.58 30.99 -5.12
N GLU A 176 -7.18 32.05 -5.68
CA GLU A 176 -7.13 33.41 -5.11
C GLU A 176 -7.96 33.55 -3.81
N LYS A 177 -8.88 32.63 -3.55
CA LYS A 177 -9.82 32.70 -2.41
C LYS A 177 -9.56 31.67 -1.31
N MET A 178 -8.75 30.66 -1.59
CA MET A 178 -8.46 29.56 -0.70
C MET A 178 -6.98 29.61 -0.28
N SER A 179 -6.63 29.03 0.87
CA SER A 179 -5.22 28.75 1.13
C SER A 179 -4.72 27.71 0.13
N PRO A 180 -3.42 27.69 -0.24
CA PRO A 180 -2.88 26.66 -1.12
C PRO A 180 -3.22 25.23 -0.66
N SER A 181 -3.23 24.99 0.66
CA SER A 181 -3.64 23.71 1.24
C SER A 181 -5.09 23.32 0.94
N LEU A 182 -6.01 24.29 0.88
CA LEU A 182 -7.44 24.08 0.64
C LEU A 182 -7.76 24.06 -0.86
N PHE A 183 -6.96 24.74 -1.68
CA PHE A 183 -7.07 24.68 -3.14
C PHE A 183 -6.71 23.30 -3.68
N TRP A 184 -5.68 22.66 -3.10
CA TRP A 184 -5.31 21.28 -3.43
C TRP A 184 -6.15 20.22 -2.71
N ASP A 185 -7.12 20.65 -1.88
CA ASP A 185 -8.05 19.76 -1.19
C ASP A 185 -9.24 19.43 -2.11
N CYS A 186 -9.69 18.17 -2.07
CA CYS A 186 -10.72 17.66 -2.97
C CYS A 186 -12.15 18.08 -2.58
N GLN A 187 -12.30 19.01 -1.62
CA GLN A 187 -13.56 19.50 -1.08
C GLN A 187 -14.51 18.42 -0.57
N CYS A 188 -13.97 17.32 -0.04
CA CYS A 188 -14.71 16.22 0.54
C CYS A 188 -14.27 15.99 2.00
N PRO A 189 -15.12 15.38 2.84
CA PRO A 189 -14.76 15.13 4.23
C PRO A 189 -13.46 14.33 4.31
N LEU A 190 -12.58 14.69 5.25
CA LEU A 190 -11.47 13.84 5.63
C LEU A 190 -12.05 12.54 6.21
N VAL A 191 -11.91 11.45 5.46
CA VAL A 191 -12.33 10.10 5.83
C VAL A 191 -11.13 9.28 6.27
N ASP A 192 -11.35 8.14 6.93
CA ASP A 192 -10.26 7.23 7.28
C ASP A 192 -9.58 6.68 6.01
N GLU A 193 -8.31 7.03 5.84
CA GLU A 193 -7.50 6.71 4.66
C GLU A 193 -6.77 5.39 4.78
N GLY A 194 -6.97 4.66 5.88
CA GLY A 194 -6.30 3.40 6.16
C GLY A 194 -4.84 3.60 6.57
N ILE A 195 -4.01 2.62 6.25
CA ILE A 195 -2.62 2.61 6.72
C ILE A 195 -1.76 3.56 5.90
N SER A 196 -1.04 4.44 6.59
CA SER A 196 -0.03 5.32 5.98
C SER A 196 1.09 4.52 5.31
N LEU A 197 1.55 5.02 4.16
CA LEU A 197 2.61 4.45 3.33
C LEU A 197 3.94 4.30 4.10
N VAL A 198 4.16 5.13 5.12
CA VAL A 198 5.33 5.07 6.01
C VAL A 198 5.42 3.75 6.79
N ASN A 199 4.30 3.05 6.94
CA ASN A 199 4.25 1.75 7.61
C ASN A 199 4.52 0.58 6.64
N SER A 200 5.05 0.85 5.44
CA SER A 200 5.50 -0.19 4.53
C SER A 200 6.65 -1.00 5.14
N PRO A 201 6.51 -2.33 5.29
CA PRO A 201 7.60 -3.19 5.77
C PRO A 201 8.76 -3.30 4.76
N ILE A 202 8.48 -3.08 3.47
CA ILE A 202 9.46 -3.23 2.39
C ILE A 202 10.32 -1.97 2.22
N CYS A 203 9.76 -0.79 2.48
CA CYS A 203 10.43 0.50 2.24
C CYS A 203 10.85 1.24 3.52
N SER A 204 11.16 0.49 4.59
CA SER A 204 11.36 1.01 5.95
C SER A 204 12.53 1.99 6.16
N GLY A 205 13.35 2.26 5.13
CA GLY A 205 14.46 3.23 5.15
C GLY A 205 14.17 4.60 4.52
N THR A 206 12.99 4.83 3.95
CA THR A 206 12.69 6.05 3.15
C THR A 206 11.51 6.86 3.69
N ILE A 207 11.40 6.99 5.02
CA ILE A 207 10.25 7.62 5.70
C ILE A 207 9.87 8.98 5.09
N TYR A 208 10.84 9.88 4.89
CA TYR A 208 10.57 11.21 4.34
C TYR A 208 10.00 11.14 2.92
N PHE A 209 10.57 10.29 2.06
CA PHE A 209 10.05 10.07 0.72
C PHE A 209 8.64 9.47 0.77
N MET A 210 8.37 8.52 1.66
CA MET A 210 7.05 7.91 1.80
C MET A 210 6.00 8.90 2.32
N VAL A 211 6.36 9.81 3.23
CA VAL A 211 5.48 10.92 3.65
C VAL A 211 5.18 11.84 2.48
N LEU A 212 6.19 12.25 1.72
CA LEU A 212 6.00 13.13 0.55
C LEU A 212 5.16 12.47 -0.54
N LEU A 213 5.43 11.20 -0.83
CA LEU A 213 4.71 10.42 -1.80
C LEU A 213 3.26 10.21 -1.38
N GLU A 214 3.01 9.90 -0.11
CA GLU A 214 1.65 9.80 0.43
C GLU A 214 0.91 11.14 0.32
N ALA A 215 1.54 12.26 0.69
CA ALA A 215 0.95 13.59 0.52
C ALA A 215 0.66 13.92 -0.96
N PHE A 216 1.57 13.53 -1.86
CA PHE A 216 1.37 13.67 -3.31
C PHE A 216 0.17 12.86 -3.81
N LEU A 217 0.05 11.60 -3.39
CA LEU A 217 -1.08 10.74 -3.78
C LEU A 217 -2.40 11.29 -3.23
N LYS A 218 -2.41 11.81 -2.00
CA LYS A 218 -3.60 12.42 -1.37
C LYS A 218 -4.04 13.71 -2.08
N GLY A 219 -3.09 14.55 -2.50
CA GLY A 219 -3.39 15.77 -3.26
C GLY A 219 -3.93 15.53 -4.68
N ARG A 220 -3.97 14.27 -5.15
CA ARG A 220 -4.50 13.91 -6.47
C ARG A 220 -5.88 13.29 -6.32
N CYS A 221 -6.95 14.08 -6.46
CA CYS A 221 -8.32 13.61 -6.26
C CYS A 221 -8.71 12.39 -7.12
N LYS A 222 -8.17 12.26 -8.33
CA LYS A 222 -8.38 11.07 -9.18
C LYS A 222 -7.79 9.79 -8.60
N ILE A 223 -6.72 9.90 -7.78
CA ILE A 223 -6.08 8.78 -7.11
C ILE A 223 -6.67 8.58 -5.72
N ALA A 224 -6.93 9.65 -4.97
CA ALA A 224 -7.44 9.59 -3.59
C ALA A 224 -8.94 9.34 -3.48
N THR A 225 -9.70 9.73 -4.51
CA THR A 225 -11.17 9.61 -4.62
C THR A 225 -11.91 9.82 -3.29
N PRO A 226 -11.62 10.88 -2.51
CA PRO A 226 -12.04 10.97 -1.11
C PRO A 226 -13.56 10.93 -0.93
N CYS A 227 -14.31 11.44 -1.90
CA CYS A 227 -15.77 11.45 -1.91
C CYS A 227 -16.39 10.06 -2.18
N GLU A 228 -15.62 9.14 -2.77
CA GLU A 228 -16.06 7.80 -3.16
C GLU A 228 -15.59 6.73 -2.17
N ARG A 229 -14.87 7.12 -1.11
CA ARG A 229 -14.36 6.18 -0.11
C ARG A 229 -15.50 5.61 0.71
N ILE A 230 -15.39 4.31 0.99
CA ILE A 230 -16.35 3.59 1.83
C ILE A 230 -16.03 3.86 3.29
N GLU A 231 -17.03 4.35 4.03
CA GLU A 231 -16.95 4.54 5.47
C GLU A 231 -17.54 3.35 6.22
N SER A 232 -16.97 3.06 7.39
CA SER A 232 -17.50 2.06 8.30
C SER A 232 -18.72 2.60 9.04
N VAL A 233 -19.82 1.86 9.07
CA VAL A 233 -20.98 2.25 9.87
C VAL A 233 -20.68 2.11 11.37
N ASP A 234 -21.00 3.15 12.14
CA ASP A 234 -20.84 3.13 13.60
C ASP A 234 -21.67 2.02 14.25
N LYS A 235 -22.95 1.94 13.84
CA LYS A 235 -23.93 0.99 14.37
C LYS A 235 -24.50 0.13 13.25
N VAL A 236 -24.41 -1.18 13.45
CA VAL A 236 -25.04 -2.16 12.60
C VAL A 236 -26.47 -2.40 13.06
N GLU A 237 -27.42 -2.45 12.15
CA GLU A 237 -28.79 -2.75 12.51
C GLU A 237 -28.99 -4.21 12.94
N PRO A 238 -29.98 -4.53 13.79
CA PRO A 238 -30.17 -5.90 14.26
C PRO A 238 -30.51 -6.92 13.17
N MET A 239 -30.98 -6.45 12.01
CA MET A 239 -31.50 -7.30 10.93
C MET A 239 -31.20 -6.72 9.55
N TYR A 240 -30.72 -7.59 8.66
CA TYR A 240 -30.50 -7.31 7.24
C TYR A 240 -31.15 -8.42 6.40
N ASP A 241 -31.39 -8.13 5.13
CA ASP A 241 -31.81 -9.17 4.20
C ASP A 241 -30.66 -10.11 3.90
N PHE A 242 -29.51 -9.53 3.56
CA PHE A 242 -28.30 -10.27 3.21
C PHE A 242 -27.12 -9.81 4.05
N ILE A 243 -26.34 -10.77 4.53
CA ILE A 243 -25.04 -10.50 5.19
C ILE A 243 -23.93 -11.15 4.35
N VAL A 244 -23.05 -10.32 3.81
CA VAL A 244 -21.84 -10.73 3.11
C VAL A 244 -20.66 -10.65 4.07
N VAL A 245 -19.88 -11.73 4.20
CA VAL A 245 -18.70 -11.78 5.08
C VAL A 245 -17.42 -11.81 4.24
N GLY A 246 -16.59 -10.81 4.44
CA GLY A 246 -15.35 -10.53 3.71
C GLY A 246 -15.59 -9.56 2.56
N ALA A 247 -14.86 -8.44 2.53
CA ALA A 247 -14.90 -7.43 1.46
C ALA A 247 -13.77 -7.63 0.44
N GLY A 248 -13.36 -8.89 0.20
CA GLY A 248 -12.45 -9.25 -0.89
C GLY A 248 -13.06 -9.06 -2.28
N SER A 249 -12.34 -9.50 -3.32
CA SER A 249 -12.78 -9.40 -4.73
C SER A 249 -14.24 -9.84 -4.93
N ALA A 250 -14.59 -11.03 -4.45
CA ALA A 250 -15.93 -11.58 -4.61
C ALA A 250 -16.98 -10.92 -3.70
N GLY A 251 -16.66 -10.73 -2.41
CA GLY A 251 -17.62 -10.17 -1.45
C GLY A 251 -18.03 -8.75 -1.79
N SER A 252 -17.09 -7.95 -2.30
CA SER A 252 -17.37 -6.60 -2.79
C SER A 252 -18.34 -6.60 -3.99
N ILE A 253 -18.14 -7.52 -4.95
CA ILE A 253 -19.07 -7.70 -6.08
C ILE A 253 -20.45 -8.11 -5.60
N VAL A 254 -20.55 -9.16 -4.77
CA VAL A 254 -21.86 -9.66 -4.32
C VAL A 254 -22.61 -8.57 -3.53
N ALA A 255 -21.94 -7.89 -2.60
CA ALA A 255 -22.57 -6.81 -1.83
C ALA A 255 -22.98 -5.62 -2.71
N GLY A 256 -22.13 -5.22 -3.66
CA GLY A 256 -22.41 -4.17 -4.63
C GLY A 256 -23.62 -4.51 -5.51
N ARG A 257 -23.63 -5.71 -6.10
CA ARG A 257 -24.73 -6.18 -6.96
C ARG A 257 -26.05 -6.33 -6.20
N LEU A 258 -26.03 -6.87 -4.98
CA LEU A 258 -27.26 -7.00 -4.18
C LEU A 258 -27.82 -5.64 -3.76
N SER A 259 -26.96 -4.64 -3.51
CA SER A 259 -27.39 -3.29 -3.16
C SER A 259 -27.90 -2.46 -4.35
N GLU A 260 -27.72 -2.93 -5.60
CA GLU A 260 -28.41 -2.36 -6.77
C GLU A 260 -29.94 -2.44 -6.68
N ILE A 261 -30.46 -3.35 -5.85
CA ILE A 261 -31.88 -3.53 -5.62
C ILE A 261 -32.25 -2.79 -4.32
N ASP A 262 -32.89 -1.63 -4.45
CA ASP A 262 -33.20 -0.72 -3.32
C ASP A 262 -34.04 -1.38 -2.20
N LYS A 263 -34.85 -2.40 -2.54
CA LYS A 263 -35.64 -3.17 -1.55
C LYS A 263 -34.80 -4.08 -0.65
N TYR A 264 -33.54 -4.36 -1.01
CA TYR A 264 -32.66 -5.24 -0.24
C TYR A 264 -31.78 -4.45 0.70
N LYS A 265 -31.81 -4.83 1.98
CA LYS A 265 -30.89 -4.32 2.99
C LYS A 265 -29.67 -5.22 3.09
N VAL A 266 -28.50 -4.71 2.73
CA VAL A 266 -27.25 -5.50 2.63
C VAL A 266 -26.25 -5.02 3.67
N LEU A 267 -25.67 -5.97 4.42
CA LEU A 267 -24.54 -5.72 5.32
C LEU A 267 -23.28 -6.41 4.79
N LEU A 268 -22.20 -5.66 4.63
CA LEU A 268 -20.86 -6.16 4.33
C LEU A 268 -19.96 -6.11 5.59
N ILE A 269 -19.57 -7.31 6.01
CA ILE A 269 -18.62 -7.78 7.02
C ILE A 269 -17.12 -7.72 6.71
N GLU A 270 -16.30 -6.71 7.06
CA GLU A 270 -14.83 -6.78 6.83
C GLU A 270 -14.00 -6.73 8.12
N ALA A 271 -13.04 -7.65 8.24
CA ALA A 271 -12.19 -7.77 9.42
C ALA A 271 -11.06 -6.73 9.46
N GLY A 272 -10.61 -6.24 8.31
CA GLY A 272 -9.63 -5.16 8.21
C GLY A 272 -10.25 -3.77 8.02
N GLY A 273 -9.36 -2.79 7.86
CA GLY A 273 -9.70 -1.39 7.72
C GLY A 273 -10.04 -0.96 6.27
N PRO A 274 -10.14 0.35 6.01
CA PRO A 274 -10.42 0.87 4.68
C PRO A 274 -9.23 0.70 3.74
N GLU A 275 -9.47 0.84 2.43
CA GLU A 275 -8.44 0.73 1.39
C GLU A 275 -7.35 1.81 1.56
N PRO A 276 -6.08 1.46 1.81
CA PRO A 276 -5.00 2.43 1.92
C PRO A 276 -4.71 3.14 0.59
N ILE A 277 -4.39 4.43 0.63
CA ILE A 277 -4.00 5.18 -0.59
C ILE A 277 -2.79 4.54 -1.32
N GLY A 278 -1.89 3.91 -0.56
CA GLY A 278 -0.67 3.32 -1.09
C GLY A 278 -0.84 2.07 -1.94
N VAL A 279 -2.04 1.45 -1.94
CA VAL A 279 -2.33 0.25 -2.77
C VAL A 279 -2.85 0.59 -4.16
N ARG A 280 -3.25 1.86 -4.38
CA ARG A 280 -3.88 2.28 -5.64
C ARG A 280 -2.90 2.42 -6.80
N PRO A 281 -1.66 2.89 -6.60
CA PRO A 281 -0.63 2.77 -7.62
C PRO A 281 -0.29 1.28 -7.87
N PRO A 282 -0.53 0.72 -9.06
CA PRO A 282 -0.41 -0.72 -9.29
C PRO A 282 1.00 -1.27 -9.03
N SER A 283 2.04 -0.46 -9.27
CA SER A 283 3.44 -0.83 -8.98
C SER A 283 3.73 -1.02 -7.49
N PHE A 284 2.83 -0.58 -6.60
CA PHE A 284 3.00 -0.62 -5.15
C PHE A 284 2.30 -1.82 -4.50
N TYR A 285 1.84 -2.81 -5.26
CA TYR A 285 1.13 -3.98 -4.71
C TYR A 285 1.91 -4.75 -3.62
N ARG A 286 3.25 -4.71 -3.65
CA ARG A 286 4.10 -5.32 -2.61
C ARG A 286 4.26 -4.46 -1.36
N THR A 287 3.99 -3.16 -1.42
CA THR A 287 4.31 -2.18 -0.37
C THR A 287 3.81 -2.60 1.01
N PHE A 288 2.67 -3.25 1.09
CA PHE A 288 2.08 -3.69 2.37
C PHE A 288 2.10 -5.20 2.59
N TRP A 289 2.84 -5.95 1.78
CA TRP A 289 3.10 -7.36 2.09
C TRP A 289 3.75 -7.43 3.47
N TRP A 290 3.24 -8.34 4.29
CA TRP A 290 3.70 -8.59 5.65
C TRP A 290 3.44 -7.44 6.64
N ASN A 291 2.56 -6.50 6.31
CA ASN A 291 2.05 -5.56 7.29
C ASN A 291 0.88 -6.21 8.04
N GLU A 292 1.01 -6.47 9.34
CA GLU A 292 0.02 -7.20 10.18
C GLU A 292 -1.41 -6.62 10.17
N LYS A 293 -1.56 -5.36 9.77
CA LYS A 293 -2.86 -4.68 9.70
C LYS A 293 -3.52 -4.84 8.33
N LEU A 294 -2.77 -5.08 7.25
CA LEU A 294 -3.26 -5.27 5.87
C LEU A 294 -3.04 -6.67 5.29
N ASP A 295 -2.20 -7.46 5.93
CA ASP A 295 -1.88 -8.82 5.55
C ASP A 295 -2.19 -9.73 6.74
N TRP A 296 -2.92 -10.82 6.51
CA TRP A 296 -3.14 -11.85 7.51
C TRP A 296 -1.86 -12.62 7.88
N GLN A 297 -0.83 -12.54 7.03
CA GLN A 297 0.48 -13.15 7.26
C GLN A 297 0.41 -14.66 7.52
N TYR A 298 -0.52 -15.35 6.85
CA TYR A 298 -0.61 -16.81 6.99
C TYR A 298 0.68 -17.46 6.53
N ARG A 299 0.94 -18.66 7.05
CA ARG A 299 2.00 -19.52 6.58
C ARG A 299 1.48 -20.92 6.32
N THR A 300 2.11 -21.61 5.37
CA THR A 300 1.87 -23.04 5.21
C THR A 300 2.49 -23.81 6.37
N VAL A 301 2.02 -25.04 6.57
CA VAL A 301 2.78 -25.99 7.37
C VAL A 301 4.17 -26.17 6.72
N PRO A 302 5.27 -26.24 7.50
CA PRO A 302 6.60 -26.48 6.93
C PRO A 302 6.68 -27.83 6.22
N GLU A 303 7.28 -27.83 5.03
CA GLU A 303 7.44 -29.01 4.16
C GLU A 303 8.81 -28.95 3.45
N ASP A 304 9.05 -29.81 2.46
CA ASP A 304 10.29 -29.86 1.67
C ASP A 304 10.44 -28.75 0.61
N TYR A 305 9.75 -27.61 0.81
CA TYR A 305 9.73 -26.43 -0.04
C TYR A 305 9.68 -25.12 0.78
N CYS A 306 9.97 -23.97 0.16
CA CYS A 306 10.17 -22.67 0.83
C CYS A 306 11.23 -22.73 1.93
N LEU A 307 12.30 -23.49 1.68
CA LEU A 307 13.24 -23.84 2.74
C LEU A 307 14.10 -22.64 3.21
N ASP A 308 14.20 -21.58 2.40
CA ASP A 308 14.83 -20.32 2.78
C ASP A 308 14.05 -19.53 3.85
N GLN A 309 12.80 -19.90 4.14
CA GLN A 309 11.92 -19.25 5.11
C GLN A 309 12.16 -19.70 6.54
N GLU A 310 13.36 -20.17 6.84
CA GLU A 310 13.73 -20.66 8.15
C GLU A 310 12.74 -21.72 8.66
N GLY A 311 12.39 -22.72 7.86
CA GLY A 311 11.51 -23.80 8.31
C GLY A 311 10.12 -23.36 8.81
N LYS A 312 9.70 -22.12 8.52
CA LYS A 312 8.38 -21.55 8.89
C LYS A 312 7.28 -21.92 7.90
N GLY A 313 7.61 -22.68 6.85
CA GLY A 313 6.78 -22.85 5.69
C GLY A 313 6.69 -21.56 4.85
N CYS A 314 6.02 -21.68 3.71
CA CYS A 314 5.85 -20.58 2.80
C CYS A 314 5.01 -19.47 3.43
N MET A 315 5.40 -18.23 3.17
CA MET A 315 4.58 -17.09 3.53
C MET A 315 3.40 -16.96 2.58
N TRP A 316 2.23 -16.64 3.12
CA TRP A 316 0.97 -16.63 2.39
C TRP A 316 0.20 -15.35 2.62
N SER A 317 0.60 -14.32 1.88
CA SER A 317 0.00 -13.00 2.00
C SER A 317 -1.47 -13.04 1.58
N ARG A 318 -2.38 -12.67 2.49
CA ARG A 318 -3.82 -12.51 2.23
C ARG A 318 -4.22 -11.13 2.69
N GLY A 319 -4.86 -10.35 1.82
CA GLY A 319 -5.26 -9.00 2.18
C GLY A 319 -6.32 -8.99 3.28
N LYS A 320 -6.18 -8.06 4.23
CA LYS A 320 -7.03 -7.84 5.38
C LYS A 320 -7.50 -6.38 5.36
N GLY A 321 -8.67 -6.15 4.78
CA GLY A 321 -9.20 -4.81 4.55
C GLY A 321 -10.15 -4.77 3.37
N LEU A 322 -10.75 -3.62 3.12
CA LEU A 322 -11.65 -3.39 2.00
C LEU A 322 -10.93 -3.62 0.67
N GLY A 323 -11.34 -4.63 -0.11
CA GLY A 323 -10.64 -5.13 -1.30
C GLY A 323 -9.98 -6.51 -1.08
N GLY A 324 -9.71 -6.88 0.17
CA GLY A 324 -9.05 -8.14 0.52
C GLY A 324 -7.74 -8.30 -0.24
N THR A 325 -7.48 -9.48 -0.81
CA THR A 325 -6.22 -9.74 -1.54
C THR A 325 -6.05 -8.89 -2.81
N SER A 326 -7.09 -8.22 -3.34
CA SER A 326 -6.89 -7.28 -4.45
C SER A 326 -6.00 -6.10 -4.07
N LEU A 327 -5.94 -5.75 -2.79
CA LEU A 327 -5.03 -4.72 -2.24
C LEU A 327 -3.55 -5.06 -2.41
N LEU A 328 -3.24 -6.35 -2.56
CA LEU A 328 -1.87 -6.88 -2.53
C LEU A 328 -1.47 -7.57 -3.84
N ASN A 329 -2.33 -7.53 -4.87
CA ASN A 329 -2.11 -8.24 -6.13
C ASN A 329 -1.56 -7.33 -7.24
N GLY A 330 -0.99 -7.93 -8.28
CA GLY A 330 -0.47 -7.18 -9.44
C GLY A 330 -1.54 -6.74 -10.45
N MET A 331 -2.83 -6.78 -10.10
CA MET A 331 -3.97 -6.34 -10.92
C MET A 331 -4.12 -7.02 -12.30
N MET A 332 -3.44 -8.14 -12.55
CA MET A 332 -3.51 -8.85 -13.84
C MET A 332 -4.92 -9.40 -14.11
N TYR A 333 -5.45 -9.12 -15.30
CA TYR A 333 -6.74 -9.63 -15.76
C TYR A 333 -6.54 -10.78 -16.74
N HIS A 334 -6.85 -11.99 -16.30
CA HIS A 334 -6.72 -13.22 -17.08
C HIS A 334 -7.88 -14.16 -16.72
N ARG A 335 -8.50 -14.75 -17.73
CA ARG A 335 -9.55 -15.76 -17.59
C ARG A 335 -8.93 -17.16 -17.69
N GLY A 336 -9.57 -18.13 -17.04
CA GLY A 336 -9.24 -19.54 -17.26
C GLY A 336 -9.43 -19.98 -18.71
N HIS A 337 -8.68 -21.00 -19.10
CA HIS A 337 -8.86 -21.67 -20.38
C HIS A 337 -10.21 -22.42 -20.39
N PRO A 338 -10.93 -22.54 -21.53
CA PRO A 338 -12.22 -23.24 -21.58
C PRO A 338 -12.20 -24.64 -20.97
N ALA A 339 -11.11 -25.39 -21.18
CA ALA A 339 -10.91 -26.73 -20.62
C ALA A 339 -10.95 -26.75 -19.08
N ASP A 340 -10.51 -25.69 -18.40
CA ASP A 340 -10.56 -25.63 -16.93
C ASP A 340 -12.02 -25.72 -16.44
N TYR A 341 -12.95 -25.11 -17.18
CA TYR A 341 -14.37 -25.11 -16.83
C TYR A 341 -15.07 -26.40 -17.24
N ASP A 342 -14.58 -27.07 -18.30
CA ASP A 342 -15.02 -28.42 -18.62
C ASP A 342 -14.62 -29.40 -17.50
N ASP A 343 -13.43 -29.24 -16.93
CA ASP A 343 -12.99 -29.99 -15.75
C ASP A 343 -13.86 -29.68 -14.52
N TRP A 344 -14.31 -28.43 -14.34
CA TRP A 344 -15.26 -28.09 -13.28
C TRP A 344 -16.58 -28.83 -13.44
N VAL A 345 -17.13 -28.88 -14.65
CA VAL A 345 -18.37 -29.62 -14.93
C VAL A 345 -18.18 -31.10 -14.64
N GLN A 346 -17.05 -31.70 -15.06
CA GLN A 346 -16.71 -33.08 -14.74
C GLN A 346 -16.55 -33.33 -13.24
N ALA A 347 -16.05 -32.35 -12.48
CA ALA A 347 -15.95 -32.38 -11.03
C ALA A 347 -17.30 -32.18 -10.30
N GLY A 348 -18.41 -32.03 -11.03
CA GLY A 348 -19.77 -31.92 -10.48
C GLY A 348 -20.33 -30.49 -10.45
N ALA A 349 -19.67 -29.52 -11.09
CA ALA A 349 -20.19 -28.17 -11.28
C ALA A 349 -21.03 -28.06 -12.56
N GLU A 350 -22.10 -28.84 -12.66
CA GLU A 350 -23.01 -28.77 -13.82
C GLU A 350 -23.53 -27.33 -14.04
N GLY A 351 -23.51 -26.87 -15.30
CA GLY A 351 -23.88 -25.50 -15.67
C GLY A 351 -22.79 -24.44 -15.48
N TRP A 352 -21.54 -24.87 -15.22
CA TRP A 352 -20.36 -23.99 -15.11
C TRP A 352 -19.38 -24.16 -16.26
N SER A 353 -19.82 -24.57 -17.45
CA SER A 353 -18.95 -24.64 -18.63
C SER A 353 -18.48 -23.24 -19.05
N TRP A 354 -17.46 -23.16 -19.91
CA TRP A 354 -17.01 -21.87 -20.47
C TRP A 354 -18.17 -21.06 -21.03
N LYS A 355 -19.04 -21.70 -21.81
CA LYS A 355 -20.20 -21.07 -22.44
C LYS A 355 -21.18 -20.51 -21.40
N ASP A 356 -21.36 -21.21 -20.28
CA ASP A 356 -22.23 -20.76 -19.20
C ASP A 356 -21.62 -19.60 -18.39
N ASN A 357 -20.27 -19.55 -18.32
CA ASN A 357 -19.53 -18.53 -17.57
C ASN A 357 -19.31 -17.24 -18.36
N LEU A 358 -19.20 -17.31 -19.70
CA LEU A 358 -18.89 -16.16 -20.56
C LEU A 358 -19.77 -14.93 -20.30
N PRO A 359 -21.12 -15.04 -20.20
CA PRO A 359 -21.96 -13.86 -19.93
C PRO A 359 -21.61 -13.16 -18.61
N TYR A 360 -21.14 -13.90 -17.61
CA TYR A 360 -20.78 -13.34 -16.30
C TYR A 360 -19.38 -12.72 -16.30
N PHE A 361 -18.46 -13.21 -17.14
CA PHE A 361 -17.23 -12.48 -17.44
C PHE A 361 -17.53 -11.14 -18.12
N GLU A 362 -18.45 -11.14 -19.09
CA GLU A 362 -18.87 -9.93 -19.82
C GLU A 362 -19.62 -8.92 -18.95
N MET A 363 -20.35 -9.38 -17.94
CA MET A 363 -21.02 -8.52 -16.94
C MET A 363 -20.04 -7.70 -16.10
N SER A 364 -18.87 -8.27 -15.81
CA SER A 364 -17.82 -7.58 -15.05
C SER A 364 -16.93 -6.73 -15.95
N GLU A 365 -16.55 -7.22 -17.12
CA GLU A 365 -15.55 -6.62 -17.99
C GLU A 365 -16.05 -5.36 -18.73
N GLY A 366 -15.34 -4.26 -18.54
CA GLY A 366 -15.44 -3.02 -19.31
C GLY A 366 -14.15 -2.73 -20.09
N ASN A 367 -13.77 -3.62 -21.01
CA ASN A 367 -12.51 -3.55 -21.76
C ASN A 367 -12.44 -2.28 -22.62
N LYS A 368 -11.38 -1.50 -22.43
CA LYS A 368 -11.19 -0.20 -23.10
C LYS A 368 -10.42 -0.29 -24.41
N GLN A 369 -9.94 -1.47 -24.77
CA GLN A 369 -9.09 -1.68 -25.95
C GLN A 369 -9.73 -2.60 -27.00
N ILE A 370 -11.07 -2.73 -26.97
CA ILE A 370 -11.81 -3.42 -28.04
C ILE A 370 -11.64 -2.65 -29.36
N GLY A 371 -11.22 -3.36 -30.40
CA GLY A 371 -10.98 -2.79 -31.73
C GLY A 371 -9.62 -2.09 -31.88
N THR A 372 -8.82 -1.99 -30.81
CA THR A 372 -7.44 -1.47 -30.86
C THR A 372 -6.41 -2.54 -30.52
N LEU A 373 -6.67 -3.37 -29.51
CA LEU A 373 -5.81 -4.50 -29.10
C LEU A 373 -6.56 -5.83 -29.15
N VAL A 374 -7.80 -5.86 -28.64
CA VAL A 374 -8.57 -7.10 -28.50
C VAL A 374 -9.83 -7.09 -29.36
N SER A 375 -10.34 -8.28 -29.68
CA SER A 375 -11.56 -8.45 -30.47
C SER A 375 -12.82 -8.35 -29.60
N ALA A 376 -13.92 -7.84 -30.16
CA ALA A 376 -15.24 -7.89 -29.51
C ALA A 376 -15.83 -9.32 -29.42
N LYS A 377 -15.16 -10.33 -29.99
CA LYS A 377 -15.65 -11.72 -30.04
C LYS A 377 -15.77 -12.35 -28.65
N TYR A 378 -14.83 -12.06 -27.75
CA TYR A 378 -14.76 -12.63 -26.41
C TYR A 378 -14.70 -11.55 -25.32
N HIS A 379 -14.81 -10.27 -25.69
CA HIS A 379 -14.66 -9.15 -24.75
C HIS A 379 -15.90 -8.27 -24.71
N SER A 380 -16.16 -7.72 -23.54
CA SER A 380 -17.23 -6.76 -23.28
C SER A 380 -16.63 -5.41 -22.89
N SER A 381 -17.26 -4.32 -23.35
CA SER A 381 -16.98 -2.95 -22.91
C SER A 381 -18.06 -2.42 -21.95
N SER A 382 -19.04 -3.26 -21.59
CA SER A 382 -20.25 -2.84 -20.89
C SER A 382 -20.21 -3.02 -19.38
N GLY A 383 -19.33 -3.89 -18.88
CA GLY A 383 -19.14 -4.12 -17.47
C GLY A 383 -18.51 -2.91 -16.76
N PRO A 384 -18.70 -2.78 -15.44
CA PRO A 384 -18.26 -1.62 -14.69
C PRO A 384 -16.73 -1.58 -14.53
N MET A 385 -16.03 -2.73 -14.61
CA MET A 385 -14.62 -2.81 -14.30
C MET A 385 -13.76 -2.54 -15.55
N PRO A 386 -13.02 -1.41 -15.62
CA PRO A 386 -12.13 -1.15 -16.74
C PRO A 386 -11.03 -2.22 -16.85
N VAL A 387 -10.85 -2.76 -18.06
CA VAL A 387 -9.76 -3.68 -18.39
C VAL A 387 -8.94 -3.09 -19.54
N GLN A 388 -7.63 -2.94 -19.34
CA GLN A 388 -6.69 -2.42 -20.34
C GLN A 388 -5.23 -2.66 -19.93
N GLN A 389 -4.29 -2.58 -20.87
CA GLN A 389 -2.87 -2.48 -20.56
C GLN A 389 -2.55 -1.14 -19.89
N PHE A 390 -1.45 -1.09 -19.12
CA PHE A 390 -0.94 0.19 -18.62
C PHE A 390 -0.51 1.09 -19.78
N GLU A 391 -0.88 2.37 -19.69
CA GLU A 391 -0.56 3.37 -20.70
C GLU A 391 0.96 3.50 -20.91
N TYR A 392 1.71 3.47 -19.80
CA TYR A 392 3.16 3.34 -19.85
C TYR A 392 3.60 1.88 -19.74
N THR A 393 4.25 1.38 -20.78
CA THR A 393 4.94 0.09 -20.77
C THR A 393 6.45 0.31 -20.98
N PRO A 394 7.32 -0.20 -20.08
CA PRO A 394 8.76 -0.05 -20.23
C PRO A 394 9.28 -0.65 -21.53
N LEU A 395 10.29 -0.01 -22.15
CA LEU A 395 10.93 -0.51 -23.38
C LEU A 395 11.44 -1.96 -23.24
N ALA A 396 11.91 -2.33 -22.04
CA ALA A 396 12.38 -3.68 -21.74
C ALA A 396 11.34 -4.77 -22.03
N ALA A 397 10.04 -4.50 -21.85
CA ALA A 397 8.98 -5.47 -22.15
C ALA A 397 8.94 -5.79 -23.65
N HIS A 398 9.03 -4.78 -24.51
CA HIS A 398 9.05 -4.95 -25.96
C HIS A 398 10.32 -5.64 -26.45
N VAL A 399 11.48 -5.30 -25.86
CA VAL A 399 12.75 -5.98 -26.14
C VAL A 399 12.66 -7.47 -25.80
N LEU A 400 12.06 -7.81 -24.65
CA LEU A 400 11.86 -9.19 -24.23
C LEU A 400 10.93 -9.95 -25.18
N LEU A 401 9.80 -9.35 -25.59
CA LEU A 401 8.89 -9.98 -26.56
C LEU A 401 9.55 -10.20 -27.91
N ASN A 402 10.38 -9.27 -28.38
CA ASN A 402 11.17 -9.46 -29.61
C ASN A 402 12.17 -10.61 -29.47
N ALA A 403 12.88 -10.71 -28.35
CA ALA A 403 13.80 -11.81 -28.08
C ALA A 403 13.07 -13.17 -28.02
N ILE A 404 11.88 -13.22 -27.41
CA ILE A 404 11.03 -14.42 -27.39
C ILE A 404 10.63 -14.81 -28.82
N LYS A 405 10.22 -13.83 -29.63
CA LYS A 405 9.86 -14.07 -31.03
C LYS A 405 11.01 -14.67 -31.84
N GLU A 406 12.26 -14.25 -31.58
CA GLU A 406 13.46 -14.80 -32.22
C GLU A 406 13.70 -16.29 -31.89
N THR A 407 13.18 -16.78 -30.76
CA THR A 407 13.24 -18.21 -30.41
C THR A 407 12.22 -19.08 -31.18
N GLY A 408 11.28 -18.45 -31.89
CA GLY A 408 10.16 -19.13 -32.56
C GLY A 408 8.94 -19.38 -31.67
N LEU A 409 8.97 -18.94 -30.40
CA LEU A 409 7.82 -18.99 -29.51
C LEU A 409 6.76 -17.95 -29.91
N PRO A 410 5.45 -18.28 -29.77
CA PRO A 410 4.38 -17.38 -30.17
C PRO A 410 4.31 -16.14 -29.27
N VAL A 411 4.25 -14.97 -29.90
CA VAL A 411 3.89 -13.71 -29.24
C VAL A 411 2.46 -13.38 -29.66
N ILE A 412 1.58 -13.24 -28.67
CA ILE A 412 0.15 -12.99 -28.86
C ILE A 412 -0.19 -11.58 -28.39
N GLU A 413 -1.34 -11.08 -28.82
CA GLU A 413 -1.85 -9.76 -28.40
C GLU A 413 -2.79 -9.88 -27.19
N ASP A 414 -3.52 -11.00 -27.10
CA ASP A 414 -4.61 -11.21 -26.16
C ASP A 414 -4.52 -12.59 -25.50
N MET A 415 -4.28 -12.60 -24.19
CA MET A 415 -4.26 -13.83 -23.39
C MET A 415 -5.64 -14.46 -23.16
N ASN A 416 -6.72 -13.72 -23.46
CA ASN A 416 -8.09 -14.17 -23.29
C ASN A 416 -8.74 -14.55 -24.65
N ASP A 417 -7.98 -14.53 -25.75
CA ASP A 417 -8.43 -15.03 -27.03
C ASP A 417 -8.37 -16.57 -27.05
N LEU A 418 -9.54 -17.19 -27.20
CA LEU A 418 -9.67 -18.65 -27.26
C LEU A 418 -9.12 -19.24 -28.57
N ASP A 419 -8.95 -18.42 -29.60
CA ASP A 419 -8.37 -18.86 -30.86
C ASP A 419 -6.83 -18.90 -30.78
N THR A 420 -6.23 -18.13 -29.87
CA THR A 420 -4.77 -18.07 -29.64
C THR A 420 -4.36 -18.06 -28.16
N PRO A 421 -4.77 -19.06 -27.34
CA PRO A 421 -4.64 -19.00 -25.89
C PRO A 421 -3.20 -19.20 -25.36
N GLU A 422 -2.26 -19.59 -26.23
CA GLU A 422 -0.88 -19.91 -25.85
C GLU A 422 0.12 -18.92 -26.47
N GLY A 423 0.86 -18.21 -25.61
CA GLY A 423 1.96 -17.35 -26.04
C GLY A 423 2.36 -16.32 -24.99
N PHE A 424 3.20 -15.39 -25.43
CA PHE A 424 3.75 -14.32 -24.61
C PHE A 424 3.15 -12.98 -25.02
N CYS A 425 2.69 -12.18 -24.06
CA CYS A 425 2.11 -10.87 -24.32
C CYS A 425 2.34 -9.91 -23.16
N ILE A 426 2.05 -8.63 -23.38
CA ILE A 426 1.87 -7.66 -22.29
C ILE A 426 0.45 -7.84 -21.74
N ALA A 427 0.34 -8.08 -20.44
CA ALA A 427 -0.93 -8.37 -19.80
C ALA A 427 -1.84 -7.14 -19.71
N GLN A 428 -3.15 -7.35 -19.91
CA GLN A 428 -4.16 -6.38 -19.49
C GLN A 428 -4.33 -6.46 -17.96
N THR A 429 -4.67 -5.33 -17.36
CA THR A 429 -4.96 -5.20 -15.93
C THR A 429 -6.36 -4.68 -15.73
N PHE A 430 -6.89 -4.86 -14.52
CA PHE A 430 -8.16 -4.30 -14.10
C PHE A 430 -7.95 -3.26 -12.99
N ASN A 431 -8.89 -2.32 -12.87
CA ASN A 431 -8.95 -1.35 -11.77
C ASN A 431 -10.42 -1.19 -11.33
N GLU A 432 -10.64 -0.65 -10.13
CA GLU A 432 -11.94 -0.29 -9.50
C GLU A 432 -12.59 -1.29 -8.51
N ALA A 433 -13.41 -0.68 -7.64
CA ALA A 433 -14.20 -1.32 -6.59
C ALA A 433 -15.70 -1.31 -6.96
N TYR A 434 -16.36 -2.45 -6.75
CA TYR A 434 -17.82 -2.64 -6.96
C TYR A 434 -18.69 -1.99 -5.88
N LEU A 435 -18.07 -1.44 -4.84
CA LEU A 435 -18.76 -0.81 -3.73
C LEU A 435 -18.89 0.69 -4.00
N LYS A 436 -20.06 1.23 -3.69
CA LYS A 436 -20.33 2.67 -3.73
C LYS A 436 -20.55 3.19 -2.31
N PRO A 437 -20.17 4.45 -2.03
CA PRO A 437 -20.32 5.04 -0.70
C PRO A 437 -21.79 5.05 -0.27
N GLN A 438 -22.04 5.10 1.05
CA GLN A 438 -23.39 5.05 1.60
C GLN A 438 -24.26 6.22 1.15
N SER A 439 -23.65 7.37 0.81
CA SER A 439 -24.31 8.52 0.19
C SER A 439 -25.00 8.16 -1.14
N GLU A 440 -24.45 7.22 -1.91
CA GLU A 440 -25.02 6.71 -3.16
C GLU A 440 -25.85 5.43 -2.96
N ARG A 441 -25.48 4.60 -1.98
CA ARG A 441 -26.15 3.31 -1.67
C ARG A 441 -26.61 3.26 -0.21
N PRO A 442 -27.70 3.93 0.16
CA PRO A 442 -28.15 3.99 1.56
C PRO A 442 -28.60 2.63 2.11
N ASN A 443 -28.92 1.67 1.24
CA ASN A 443 -29.30 0.29 1.59
C ASN A 443 -28.09 -0.66 1.79
N LEU A 444 -26.87 -0.20 1.53
CA LEU A 444 -25.62 -0.92 1.78
C LEU A 444 -24.95 -0.38 3.05
N SER A 445 -24.81 -1.23 4.06
CA SER A 445 -23.99 -0.95 5.25
C SER A 445 -22.67 -1.70 5.14
N VAL A 446 -21.54 -1.01 5.31
CA VAL A 446 -20.21 -1.65 5.39
C VAL A 446 -19.68 -1.49 6.81
N LYS A 447 -19.31 -2.59 7.46
CA LYS A 447 -18.71 -2.59 8.80
C LYS A 447 -17.27 -3.09 8.69
N LEU A 448 -16.32 -2.18 8.86
CA LEU A 448 -14.87 -2.44 8.87
C LEU A 448 -14.40 -2.81 10.29
N ASN A 449 -13.18 -3.34 10.37
CA ASN A 449 -12.54 -3.79 11.62
C ASN A 449 -13.42 -4.74 12.46
N ALA A 450 -14.20 -5.60 11.79
CA ALA A 450 -15.16 -6.50 12.41
C ALA A 450 -14.94 -7.94 11.93
N HIS A 451 -14.35 -8.77 12.79
CA HIS A 451 -14.02 -10.14 12.46
C HIS A 451 -15.19 -11.08 12.80
N VAL A 452 -15.86 -11.63 11.79
CA VAL A 452 -16.88 -12.67 11.96
C VAL A 452 -16.25 -13.96 12.49
N THR A 453 -16.66 -14.38 13.68
CA THR A 453 -16.12 -15.59 14.35
C THR A 453 -16.93 -16.84 14.04
N ARG A 454 -18.24 -16.70 13.79
CA ARG A 454 -19.13 -17.82 13.46
C ARG A 454 -20.40 -17.41 12.74
N VAL A 455 -20.92 -18.33 11.94
CA VAL A 455 -22.29 -18.29 11.39
C VAL A 455 -23.24 -18.95 12.40
N ILE A 456 -24.38 -18.33 12.66
CA ILE A 456 -25.39 -18.82 13.58
C ILE A 456 -26.38 -19.67 12.79
N ILE A 457 -26.44 -20.96 13.10
CA ILE A 457 -27.34 -21.92 12.44
C ILE A 457 -28.45 -22.34 13.41
N LYS A 458 -29.71 -22.27 12.96
CA LYS A 458 -30.88 -22.78 13.68
C LYS A 458 -31.67 -23.71 12.76
N LYS A 459 -31.87 -24.96 13.17
CA LYS A 459 -32.62 -25.97 12.39
C LYS A 459 -32.14 -26.06 10.93
N ASN A 460 -30.82 -26.15 10.74
CA ASN A 460 -30.15 -26.18 9.43
C ASN A 460 -30.38 -24.94 8.56
N ARG A 461 -30.77 -23.80 9.13
CA ARG A 461 -30.83 -22.50 8.44
C ARG A 461 -29.82 -21.55 9.04
N ALA A 462 -29.00 -20.91 8.21
CA ALA A 462 -28.21 -19.78 8.68
C ALA A 462 -29.14 -18.59 8.95
N VAL A 463 -29.04 -18.02 10.15
CA VAL A 463 -29.95 -16.95 10.62
C VAL A 463 -29.20 -15.66 10.96
N GLY A 464 -27.88 -15.61 10.74
CA GLY A 464 -27.04 -14.49 11.11
C GLY A 464 -25.60 -14.88 11.37
N VAL A 465 -24.83 -13.92 11.85
CA VAL A 465 -23.41 -14.06 12.19
C VAL A 465 -23.12 -13.43 13.55
N GLU A 466 -22.08 -13.94 14.20
CA GLU A 466 -21.42 -13.29 15.34
C GLU A 466 -20.10 -12.70 14.87
N TYR A 467 -19.82 -11.45 15.21
CA TYR A 467 -18.54 -10.80 14.95
C TYR A 467 -17.97 -10.16 16.21
N VAL A 468 -16.66 -9.91 16.17
CA VAL A 468 -15.90 -9.16 17.19
C VAL A 468 -15.44 -7.87 16.54
N ASP A 469 -15.79 -6.72 17.13
CA ASP A 469 -15.31 -5.41 16.66
C ASP A 469 -13.87 -5.11 17.12
N GLU A 470 -13.33 -3.98 16.67
CA GLU A 470 -11.99 -3.50 17.03
C GLU A 470 -11.77 -3.30 18.54
N ASN A 471 -12.84 -3.13 19.32
CA ASN A 471 -12.81 -2.99 20.77
C ASN A 471 -12.93 -4.35 21.50
N GLY A 472 -12.97 -5.46 20.76
CA GLY A 472 -13.13 -6.81 21.31
C GLY A 472 -14.58 -7.13 21.70
N LYS A 473 -15.56 -6.28 21.37
CA LYS A 473 -16.97 -6.48 21.71
C LYS A 473 -17.59 -7.48 20.74
N LYS A 474 -18.27 -8.48 21.30
CA LYS A 474 -19.03 -9.47 20.54
C LYS A 474 -20.42 -8.95 20.21
N GLU A 475 -20.81 -9.00 18.95
CA GLU A 475 -22.14 -8.65 18.48
C GLU A 475 -22.75 -9.73 17.60
N ILE A 476 -24.08 -9.79 17.57
CA ILE A 476 -24.86 -10.73 16.76
C ILE A 476 -25.77 -9.94 15.84
N VAL A 477 -25.68 -10.21 14.54
CA VAL A 477 -26.55 -9.63 13.52
C VAL A 477 -27.31 -10.74 12.80
N ARG A 478 -28.59 -10.52 12.54
CA ARG A 478 -29.47 -11.53 11.92
C ARG A 478 -29.71 -11.25 10.44
N ALA A 479 -29.79 -12.32 9.67
CA ALA A 479 -30.21 -12.28 8.27
C ALA A 479 -31.66 -12.79 8.16
N SER A 480 -32.51 -12.06 7.45
CA SER A 480 -33.87 -12.50 7.12
C SER A 480 -33.86 -13.48 5.92
N LYS A 481 -32.89 -13.32 5.00
CA LYS A 481 -32.65 -14.18 3.84
C LYS A 481 -31.35 -14.97 4.04
N GLU A 482 -30.27 -14.68 3.31
CA GLU A 482 -29.05 -15.51 3.24
C GLU A 482 -27.78 -14.86 3.84
N THR A 483 -26.82 -15.70 4.27
CA THR A 483 -25.47 -15.28 4.67
C THR A 483 -24.39 -15.88 3.73
N ILE A 484 -23.26 -15.20 3.56
CA ILE A 484 -22.12 -15.67 2.74
C ILE A 484 -20.86 -15.73 3.60
N LYS A 485 -20.05 -16.80 3.52
CA LYS A 485 -18.92 -17.04 4.45
C LYS A 485 -17.59 -17.42 3.75
N ASN A 486 -16.47 -16.88 4.27
CA ASN A 486 -15.09 -17.34 4.03
C ASN A 486 -14.46 -17.95 5.32
N LYS A 487 -13.46 -18.86 5.22
CA LYS A 487 -12.85 -19.58 6.38
C LYS A 487 -11.33 -19.77 6.22
N TYR A 488 -10.50 -19.29 7.17
CA TYR A 488 -9.10 -19.77 7.38
C TYR A 488 -8.63 -19.57 8.84
N GLY A 489 -7.60 -20.33 9.27
CA GLY A 489 -6.83 -20.12 10.52
C GLY A 489 -5.64 -21.08 10.62
N LEU A 490 -4.49 -20.65 11.20
CA LEU A 490 -3.39 -21.40 11.91
C LEU A 490 -2.06 -20.56 12.06
N GLU A 491 -1.17 -20.96 13.00
CA GLU A 491 0.05 -20.26 13.56
C GLU A 491 1.40 -21.02 13.37
N LEU A 492 2.54 -20.39 13.77
CA LEU A 492 3.96 -20.46 13.27
C LEU A 492 5.05 -21.11 14.19
N ASP A 493 6.18 -21.61 13.61
CA ASP A 493 7.51 -21.90 14.27
C ASP A 493 8.72 -22.01 13.24
N SER A 494 10.01 -21.99 13.66
CA SER A 494 11.22 -21.54 12.88
C SER A 494 12.58 -22.33 13.00
N LYS A 495 13.37 -22.51 11.91
CA LYS A 495 14.83 -22.15 11.66
C LYS A 495 15.47 -22.55 10.26
N THR A 496 16.57 -21.88 9.88
CA THR A 496 17.29 -21.54 8.58
C THR A 496 18.14 -22.57 7.77
N THR A 497 18.52 -22.20 6.51
CA THR A 497 19.26 -23.02 5.50
C THR A 497 20.41 -22.31 4.73
N VAL A 498 21.50 -23.05 4.45
CA VAL A 498 22.69 -22.69 3.62
C VAL A 498 22.96 -23.75 2.51
N GLN A 499 21.92 -24.37 1.97
CA GLN A 499 21.99 -25.78 1.56
C GLN A 499 22.26 -26.12 0.07
N CYS A 500 22.13 -25.18 -0.88
CA CYS A 500 22.24 -25.50 -2.32
C CYS A 500 23.64 -25.34 -2.93
N THR A 501 24.61 -24.77 -2.21
CA THR A 501 25.97 -24.49 -2.73
C THR A 501 26.84 -25.74 -2.97
N LYS A 502 26.31 -26.93 -2.65
CA LYS A 502 26.99 -28.23 -2.85
C LYS A 502 26.79 -28.83 -4.25
N PHE A 503 25.86 -28.30 -5.04
CA PHE A 503 25.60 -28.73 -6.41
C PHE A 503 26.28 -27.77 -7.39
N SER A 504 26.65 -28.26 -8.56
CA SER A 504 27.15 -27.41 -9.65
C SER A 504 26.03 -26.55 -10.19
N ASP A 505 26.29 -25.26 -10.43
CA ASP A 505 25.31 -24.33 -10.99
C ASP A 505 24.65 -24.89 -12.25
N TRP A 506 23.32 -24.78 -12.31
CA TRP A 506 22.47 -25.25 -13.41
C TRP A 506 22.40 -26.78 -13.65
N SER A 507 22.91 -27.62 -12.74
CA SER A 507 22.59 -29.06 -12.80
C SER A 507 21.14 -29.33 -12.38
N ASP A 508 20.59 -30.49 -12.74
CA ASP A 508 19.24 -30.88 -12.34
C ASP A 508 19.08 -30.89 -10.81
N GLU A 509 20.11 -31.30 -10.06
CA GLU A 509 20.10 -31.28 -8.60
C GLU A 509 20.16 -29.86 -8.03
N TRP A 510 20.89 -28.96 -8.69
CA TRP A 510 20.90 -27.55 -8.32
C TRP A 510 19.54 -26.91 -8.60
N ILE A 511 18.91 -27.20 -9.74
CA ILE A 511 17.58 -26.70 -10.11
C ILE A 511 16.51 -27.24 -9.14
N ASP A 512 16.51 -28.54 -8.82
CA ASP A 512 15.60 -29.13 -7.82
C ASP A 512 15.82 -28.51 -6.43
N CYS A 513 17.08 -28.34 -6.00
CA CYS A 513 17.39 -27.66 -4.74
C CYS A 513 16.87 -26.22 -4.76
N MET A 514 17.16 -25.45 -5.80
CA MET A 514 16.71 -24.06 -5.91
C MET A 514 15.19 -23.94 -5.96
N ALA A 515 14.50 -24.85 -6.64
CA ALA A 515 13.04 -24.91 -6.65
C ALA A 515 12.46 -25.20 -5.26
N ARG A 516 13.11 -26.04 -4.45
CA ARG A 516 12.67 -26.31 -3.07
C ARG A 516 13.04 -25.18 -2.12
N VAL A 517 14.19 -24.56 -2.30
CA VAL A 517 14.69 -23.51 -1.40
C VAL A 517 14.02 -22.17 -1.63
N ASN A 518 13.89 -21.76 -2.89
CA ASN A 518 13.50 -20.41 -3.29
C ASN A 518 12.19 -20.41 -4.10
N THR A 519 11.28 -21.33 -3.80
CA THR A 519 9.89 -21.22 -4.25
C THR A 519 9.10 -20.35 -3.29
N ASP A 520 8.13 -19.63 -3.82
CA ASP A 520 7.17 -18.82 -3.09
C ASP A 520 5.79 -19.11 -3.70
N PRO A 521 4.73 -19.32 -2.90
CA PRO A 521 3.39 -19.48 -3.43
C PRO A 521 2.98 -18.31 -4.33
N GLN A 522 2.41 -18.65 -5.49
CA GLN A 522 1.77 -17.69 -6.40
C GLN A 522 0.49 -17.05 -5.83
N ASN A 523 0.16 -17.27 -4.55
CA ASN A 523 -0.93 -16.56 -3.86
C ASN A 523 -2.35 -16.78 -4.47
N HIS A 524 -2.57 -17.92 -5.14
CA HIS A 524 -3.83 -18.34 -5.82
C HIS A 524 -4.59 -19.50 -5.13
N GLN A 525 -4.90 -19.37 -3.84
CA GLN A 525 -5.55 -20.45 -3.06
C GLN A 525 -7.05 -20.51 -3.31
N LEU A 526 -7.58 -21.73 -3.44
CA LEU A 526 -8.98 -21.98 -3.81
C LEU A 526 -9.45 -23.39 -3.41
N GLY A 527 -10.71 -23.70 -3.66
CA GLY A 527 -11.28 -25.06 -3.61
C GLY A 527 -11.57 -25.65 -2.23
N THR A 528 -11.37 -24.89 -1.14
CA THR A 528 -11.63 -25.39 0.22
C THR A 528 -13.12 -25.55 0.56
N ALA A 529 -14.02 -25.02 -0.27
CA ALA A 529 -15.47 -25.15 -0.18
C ALA A 529 -16.12 -25.33 -1.56
N ALA A 530 -15.51 -26.20 -2.38
CA ALA A 530 -15.81 -26.34 -3.81
C ALA A 530 -17.26 -26.73 -4.15
N ILE A 531 -17.71 -26.29 -5.33
CA ILE A 531 -18.94 -26.74 -5.99
C ILE A 531 -18.88 -28.25 -6.22
N GLY A 532 -20.02 -28.92 -6.09
CA GLY A 532 -20.12 -30.37 -6.28
C GLY A 532 -19.65 -31.17 -5.07
N THR A 533 -18.84 -30.59 -4.18
CA THR A 533 -18.39 -31.19 -2.91
C THR A 533 -19.08 -30.56 -1.71
N VAL A 534 -18.79 -29.29 -1.39
CA VAL A 534 -19.30 -28.57 -0.22
C VAL A 534 -20.55 -27.76 -0.56
N THR A 535 -20.57 -27.13 -1.73
CA THR A 535 -21.72 -26.38 -2.24
C THR A 535 -22.40 -27.13 -3.38
N ASP A 536 -23.65 -26.77 -3.67
CA ASP A 536 -24.30 -27.17 -4.92
C ASP A 536 -23.95 -26.23 -6.08
N THR A 537 -24.50 -26.49 -7.27
CA THR A 537 -24.22 -25.71 -8.49
C THR A 537 -24.72 -24.26 -8.44
N GLN A 538 -25.54 -23.92 -7.43
CA GLN A 538 -25.96 -22.56 -7.12
C GLN A 538 -25.20 -21.97 -5.93
N LEU A 539 -24.05 -22.53 -5.56
CA LEU A 539 -23.18 -22.07 -4.48
C LEU A 539 -23.78 -22.20 -3.07
N ARG A 540 -24.91 -22.91 -2.90
CA ARG A 540 -25.54 -23.11 -1.59
C ARG A 540 -24.81 -24.19 -0.84
N VAL A 541 -24.51 -23.94 0.45
CA VAL A 541 -23.87 -24.94 1.31
C VAL A 541 -24.81 -26.12 1.49
N LYS A 542 -24.35 -27.33 1.15
CA LYS A 542 -25.18 -28.53 1.22
C LYS A 542 -25.69 -28.73 2.64
N ASN A 543 -26.96 -29.09 2.75
CA ASN A 543 -27.66 -29.32 4.02
C ASN A 543 -27.77 -28.09 4.95
N VAL A 544 -27.42 -26.89 4.49
CA VAL A 544 -27.63 -25.63 5.22
C VAL A 544 -28.41 -24.67 4.32
N LYS A 545 -29.61 -24.31 4.77
CA LYS A 545 -30.44 -23.31 4.10
C LYS A 545 -29.88 -21.92 4.31
N ASP A 546 -30.05 -21.10 3.29
CA ASP A 546 -29.77 -19.67 3.32
C ASP A 546 -28.30 -19.33 3.64
N LEU A 547 -27.36 -20.18 3.17
CA LEU A 547 -25.92 -19.96 3.28
C LEU A 547 -25.26 -20.29 1.93
N ARG A 548 -24.47 -19.36 1.39
CA ARG A 548 -23.67 -19.57 0.18
C ARG A 548 -22.18 -19.33 0.41
N VAL A 549 -21.36 -19.84 -0.51
CA VAL A 549 -19.93 -19.54 -0.59
C VAL A 549 -19.61 -19.13 -2.03
N ALA A 550 -19.11 -17.91 -2.21
CA ALA A 550 -18.99 -17.28 -3.52
C ALA A 550 -17.60 -16.67 -3.77
N ASP A 551 -16.58 -17.10 -3.04
CA ASP A 551 -15.19 -16.69 -3.24
C ASP A 551 -14.38 -17.82 -3.92
N ALA A 552 -13.05 -17.65 -3.98
CA ALA A 552 -12.14 -18.64 -4.54
C ALA A 552 -12.31 -20.04 -3.92
N SER A 553 -12.77 -20.16 -2.67
CA SER A 553 -12.97 -21.47 -2.06
C SER A 553 -14.02 -22.32 -2.77
N SER A 554 -14.95 -21.71 -3.51
CA SER A 554 -16.00 -22.41 -4.27
C SER A 554 -15.53 -23.02 -5.60
N MET A 555 -14.36 -22.61 -6.11
CA MET A 555 -13.80 -23.10 -7.37
C MET A 555 -13.30 -24.55 -7.22
N PRO A 556 -13.81 -25.55 -7.98
CA PRO A 556 -13.40 -26.94 -7.84
C PRO A 556 -11.91 -27.20 -8.07
N THR A 557 -11.34 -26.58 -9.09
CA THR A 557 -9.91 -26.69 -9.46
C THR A 557 -9.37 -25.32 -9.87
N LEU A 558 -8.04 -25.19 -9.86
CA LEU A 558 -7.36 -23.97 -10.30
C LEU A 558 -7.53 -23.81 -11.82
N THR A 559 -7.87 -22.60 -12.24
CA THR A 559 -7.85 -22.23 -13.65
C THR A 559 -6.44 -21.91 -14.10
N THR A 560 -6.16 -22.17 -15.38
CA THR A 560 -5.00 -21.65 -16.07
C THR A 560 -4.97 -20.11 -15.93
N GLY A 561 -3.81 -19.55 -15.57
CA GLY A 561 -3.65 -18.12 -15.36
C GLY A 561 -3.99 -17.60 -13.96
N ASN A 562 -4.14 -16.28 -13.85
CA ASN A 562 -4.44 -15.60 -12.58
C ASN A 562 -5.96 -15.72 -12.31
N PRO A 563 -6.39 -16.21 -11.13
CA PRO A 563 -7.79 -16.59 -10.91
C PRO A 563 -8.72 -15.40 -10.66
N GLN A 564 -8.23 -14.16 -10.68
CA GLN A 564 -8.97 -12.99 -10.22
C GLN A 564 -10.22 -12.74 -11.09
N ALA A 565 -10.12 -12.83 -12.41
CA ALA A 565 -11.30 -12.69 -13.27
C ALA A 565 -12.31 -13.81 -13.00
N THR A 566 -11.83 -15.03 -12.78
CA THR A 566 -12.68 -16.20 -12.48
C THR A 566 -13.41 -16.03 -11.13
N ILE A 567 -12.73 -15.50 -10.11
CA ILE A 567 -13.33 -15.17 -8.81
C ILE A 567 -14.43 -14.11 -8.97
N MET A 568 -14.21 -13.11 -9.82
CA MET A 568 -15.21 -12.09 -10.13
C MET A 568 -16.43 -12.70 -10.84
N MET A 569 -16.20 -13.58 -11.82
CA MET A 569 -17.25 -14.31 -12.51
C MET A 569 -18.09 -15.16 -11.55
N VAL A 570 -17.47 -15.88 -10.62
CA VAL A 570 -18.17 -16.63 -9.57
C VAL A 570 -19.05 -15.70 -8.72
N ALA A 571 -18.56 -14.51 -8.39
CA ALA A 571 -19.29 -13.52 -7.60
C ALA A 571 -20.49 -12.92 -8.36
N GLU A 572 -20.35 -12.63 -9.65
CA GLU A 572 -21.46 -12.20 -10.51
C GLU A 572 -22.55 -13.28 -10.57
N ARG A 573 -22.15 -14.55 -10.76
CA ARG A 573 -23.08 -15.68 -10.74
C ARG A 573 -23.80 -15.81 -9.39
N ALA A 574 -23.07 -15.65 -8.29
CA ALA A 574 -23.67 -15.70 -6.96
C ALA A 574 -24.73 -14.60 -6.77
N ALA A 575 -24.41 -13.37 -7.16
CA ALA A 575 -25.37 -12.27 -7.10
C ALA A 575 -26.60 -12.55 -7.98
N ALA A 576 -26.40 -13.02 -9.22
CA ALA A 576 -27.48 -13.38 -10.13
C ALA A 576 -28.40 -14.47 -9.55
N TYR A 577 -27.84 -15.56 -9.01
CA TYR A 577 -28.64 -16.63 -8.40
C TYR A 577 -29.41 -16.18 -7.16
N ILE A 578 -28.85 -15.26 -6.36
CA ILE A 578 -29.55 -14.70 -5.21
C ILE A 578 -30.69 -13.81 -5.68
N LYS A 579 -30.46 -12.96 -6.68
CA LYS A 579 -31.50 -12.10 -7.27
C LYS A 579 -32.64 -12.95 -7.85
N GLU A 580 -32.33 -13.92 -8.70
CA GLU A 580 -33.32 -14.82 -9.33
C GLU A 580 -34.16 -15.59 -8.30
N TYR A 581 -33.57 -16.00 -7.18
CA TYR A 581 -34.29 -16.76 -6.15
C TYR A 581 -35.25 -15.89 -5.31
N TRP A 582 -34.93 -14.61 -5.10
CA TRP A 582 -35.65 -13.72 -4.18
C TRP A 582 -36.47 -12.62 -4.87
N GLU A 583 -36.36 -12.50 -6.18
CA GLU A 583 -37.30 -11.77 -7.05
C GLU A 583 -38.44 -12.67 -7.50
#